data_AF-A0A9E2PYV2-F1
#
_entry.id   AF-A0A9E2PYV2-F1
#
_cell.length_a   1.000
_cell.length_b   1.000
_cell.length_c   1.000
_cell.angle_alpha   90.00
_cell.angle_beta   90.00
_cell.angle_gamma   90.00
#
_symmetry.space_group_name_H-M   'P 1'
#
loop_
_entity.id
_entity.type
_entity.pdbx_description
1 polymer ?
#
loop_
_entity_poly.entity_id
_entity_poly.type
_entity_poly.pdbx_seq_one_letter_code
_entity_poly.pdbx_strand_id
1 'polypeptide(L)'
;MNPREKIQQFITRSKQLNGDPHYVALGMAIGVFVSVTPTIPFHTATALALAFILRGSKAAAAIGVWFSNPLTIPLFYKGSYEVGVSIFGNSAPFSTEYESILELLKLGADVTIAMITGGIILGILPGIAAYFITHRIFIKLRLRKKSRI
;
A
#
# COMPACT_ATOMS: atom_id res chain seq x y z
N MET A 1 -32.27 24.65 -0.88
CA MET A 1 -31.40 23.68 -1.59
C MET A 1 -31.83 22.29 -1.20
N ASN A 2 -32.32 21.52 -2.16
CA ASN A 2 -32.98 20.23 -1.95
C ASN A 2 -31.91 19.14 -1.67
N PRO A 3 -32.14 18.13 -0.80
CA PRO A 3 -31.15 17.07 -0.52
C PRO A 3 -30.72 16.31 -1.79
N ARG A 4 -31.65 16.16 -2.76
CA ARG A 4 -31.38 15.56 -4.07
C ARG A 4 -30.40 16.39 -4.92
N GLU A 5 -30.43 17.72 -4.81
CA GLU A 5 -29.52 18.61 -5.53
C GLU A 5 -28.10 18.57 -4.93
N LYS A 6 -27.97 18.43 -3.60
CA LYS A 6 -26.66 18.21 -2.96
C LYS A 6 -26.03 16.89 -3.40
N ILE A 7 -26.83 15.82 -3.46
CA ILE A 7 -26.38 14.51 -3.93
C ILE A 7 -26.00 14.58 -5.41
N GLN A 8 -26.80 15.23 -6.25
CA GLN A 8 -26.47 15.41 -7.66
C GLN A 8 -25.26 16.31 -7.87
N GLN A 9 -25.07 17.38 -7.10
CA GLN A 9 -23.85 18.20 -7.14
C GLN A 9 -22.63 17.43 -6.64
N PHE A 10 -22.77 16.58 -5.63
CA PHE A 10 -21.69 15.72 -5.13
C PHE A 10 -21.33 14.64 -6.17
N ILE A 11 -22.31 14.00 -6.80
CA ILE A 11 -22.12 13.03 -7.89
C ILE A 11 -21.54 13.72 -9.13
N THR A 12 -21.98 14.93 -9.45
CA THR A 12 -21.50 15.69 -10.62
C THR A 12 -20.09 16.23 -10.37
N ARG A 13 -19.77 16.72 -9.17
CA ARG A 13 -18.40 17.00 -8.74
C ARG A 13 -17.54 15.74 -8.73
N SER A 14 -18.07 14.59 -8.31
CA SER A 14 -17.36 13.30 -8.33
C SER A 14 -17.12 12.78 -9.76
N LYS A 15 -18.01 13.10 -10.71
CA LYS A 15 -17.85 12.79 -12.15
C LYS A 15 -17.00 13.83 -12.90
N GLN A 16 -16.97 15.09 -12.44
CA GLN A 16 -16.09 16.16 -12.94
C GLN A 16 -14.69 16.10 -12.32
N LEU A 17 -14.56 15.48 -11.13
CA LEU A 17 -13.37 14.76 -10.67
C LEU A 17 -13.15 13.53 -11.58
N ASN A 18 -12.96 13.80 -12.88
CA ASN A 18 -11.97 13.09 -13.68
C ASN A 18 -10.65 13.32 -12.95
N GLY A 19 -10.48 12.59 -11.86
CA GLY A 19 -9.60 12.93 -10.75
C GLY A 19 -8.23 13.19 -11.30
N ASP A 20 -7.62 14.27 -10.82
CA ASP A 20 -6.22 14.57 -11.08
C ASP A 20 -5.44 13.24 -11.20
N PRO A 21 -4.79 12.93 -12.34
CA PRO A 21 -4.04 11.69 -12.50
C PRO A 21 -3.08 11.44 -11.34
N HIS A 22 -2.56 12.51 -10.73
CA HIS A 22 -1.79 12.45 -9.50
C HIS A 22 -2.57 11.86 -8.33
N TYR A 23 -3.80 12.31 -8.07
CA TYR A 23 -4.66 11.81 -6.98
C TYR A 23 -4.88 10.30 -7.05
N VAL A 24 -5.15 9.78 -8.25
CA VAL A 24 -5.37 8.33 -8.46
C VAL A 24 -4.05 7.56 -8.37
N ALA A 25 -2.99 8.08 -9.01
CA ALA A 25 -1.67 7.47 -8.98
C ALA A 25 -1.08 7.39 -7.56
N LEU A 26 -1.24 8.44 -6.75
CA LEU A 26 -0.81 8.47 -5.36
C LEU A 26 -1.58 7.44 -4.53
N GLY A 27 -2.89 7.33 -4.72
CA GLY A 27 -3.69 6.29 -4.08
C GLY A 27 -3.18 4.89 -4.42
N MET A 28 -2.97 4.60 -5.71
CA MET A 28 -2.44 3.30 -6.16
C MET A 28 -1.06 3.01 -5.56
N ALA A 29 -0.16 3.99 -5.57
CA ALA A 29 1.19 3.87 -5.01
C ALA A 29 1.17 3.52 -3.51
N ILE A 30 0.30 4.18 -2.75
CA ILE A 30 0.10 3.88 -1.32
C ILE A 30 -0.42 2.45 -1.14
N GLY A 31 -1.41 2.04 -1.94
CA GLY A 31 -1.96 0.68 -1.86
C GLY A 31 -0.90 -0.39 -2.14
N VAL A 32 -0.14 -0.23 -3.23
CA VAL A 32 0.93 -1.15 -3.61
C VAL A 32 2.04 -1.16 -2.56
N PHE A 33 2.47 0.01 -2.07
CA PHE A 33 3.44 0.11 -1.00
C PHE A 33 2.99 -0.69 0.24
N VAL A 34 1.78 -0.45 0.73
CA VAL A 34 1.24 -1.14 1.91
C VAL A 34 1.11 -2.64 1.67
N SER A 35 0.72 -3.07 0.46
CA SER A 35 0.58 -4.50 0.12
C SER A 35 1.87 -5.32 0.28
N VAL A 36 3.04 -4.67 0.15
CA VAL A 36 4.35 -5.30 0.32
C VAL A 36 4.76 -5.36 1.79
N THR A 37 4.25 -4.45 2.63
CA THR A 37 4.56 -4.42 4.06
C THR A 37 3.89 -5.58 4.81
N PRO A 38 4.49 -6.11 5.89
CA PRO A 38 3.96 -7.23 6.67
C PRO A 38 2.84 -6.81 7.63
N THR A 39 1.85 -6.06 7.16
CA THR A 39 0.79 -5.46 7.99
C THR A 39 -0.55 -6.22 7.94
N ILE A 40 -0.59 -7.47 7.45
CA ILE A 40 -1.82 -8.30 7.47
C ILE A 40 -2.25 -8.53 8.94
N PRO A 41 -3.56 -8.40 9.27
CA PRO A 41 -4.73 -8.20 8.39
C PRO A 41 -5.09 -6.75 8.10
N PHE A 42 -4.30 -5.78 8.56
CA PHE A 42 -4.61 -4.35 8.54
C PHE A 42 -4.24 -3.62 7.23
N HIS A 43 -3.82 -4.32 6.18
CA HIS A 43 -3.40 -3.72 4.88
C HIS A 43 -4.38 -2.66 4.36
N THR A 44 -5.65 -3.03 4.21
CA THR A 44 -6.68 -2.12 3.66
C THR A 44 -6.88 -0.92 4.57
N ALA A 45 -6.95 -1.12 5.89
CA ALA A 45 -7.13 -0.03 6.84
C ALA A 45 -5.95 0.96 6.79
N THR A 46 -4.72 0.45 6.81
CA THR A 46 -3.49 1.23 6.71
C THR A 46 -3.41 1.98 5.38
N ALA A 47 -3.70 1.33 4.26
CA ALA A 47 -3.69 1.95 2.94
C ALA A 47 -4.73 3.08 2.82
N LEU A 48 -5.94 2.87 3.35
CA LEU A 48 -7.00 3.87 3.36
C LEU A 48 -6.65 5.06 4.26
N ALA A 49 -6.06 4.80 5.44
CA ALA A 49 -5.60 5.85 6.35
C ALA A 49 -4.49 6.69 5.71
N LEU A 50 -3.48 6.05 5.13
CA LEU A 50 -2.40 6.74 4.43
C LEU A 50 -2.91 7.51 3.21
N ALA A 51 -3.81 6.94 2.41
CA ALA A 51 -4.43 7.63 1.29
C ALA A 51 -5.27 8.83 1.74
N PHE A 52 -5.92 8.74 2.91
CA PHE A 52 -6.63 9.89 3.48
C PHE A 52 -5.66 11.00 3.90
N ILE A 53 -4.61 10.68 4.66
CA ILE A 53 -3.62 11.63 5.17
C ILE A 53 -2.86 12.31 4.03
N LEU A 54 -2.38 11.51 3.06
CA LEU A 54 -1.61 11.98 1.91
C LEU A 54 -2.50 12.53 0.78
N ARG A 55 -3.82 12.62 1.01
CA ARG A 55 -4.80 13.12 0.04
C ARG A 55 -4.76 12.39 -1.30
N GLY A 56 -4.54 11.08 -1.28
CA GLY A 56 -4.66 10.18 -2.44
C GLY A 56 -6.05 9.54 -2.56
N SER A 57 -6.30 8.87 -3.69
CA SER A 57 -7.53 8.13 -3.93
C SER A 57 -7.62 6.90 -3.04
N LYS A 58 -8.54 6.95 -2.06
CA LYS A 58 -8.89 5.81 -1.20
C LYS A 58 -9.31 4.58 -1.99
N ALA A 59 -10.10 4.77 -3.06
CA ALA A 59 -10.53 3.68 -3.93
C ALA A 59 -9.34 3.05 -4.67
N ALA A 60 -8.42 3.87 -5.20
CA ALA A 60 -7.22 3.34 -5.85
C ALA A 60 -6.27 2.67 -4.86
N ALA A 61 -6.17 3.17 -3.63
CA ALA A 61 -5.39 2.53 -2.57
C ALA A 61 -5.95 1.15 -2.20
N ALA A 62 -7.27 1.03 -2.05
CA ALA A 62 -7.91 -0.27 -1.80
C ALA A 62 -7.65 -1.28 -2.94
N ILE A 63 -7.65 -0.82 -4.20
CA ILE A 63 -7.29 -1.65 -5.36
C ILE A 63 -5.80 -2.02 -5.32
N GLY A 64 -4.92 -1.06 -5.00
CA GLY A 64 -3.47 -1.29 -4.93
C GLY A 64 -3.08 -2.31 -3.85
N VAL A 65 -3.85 -2.42 -2.76
CA VAL A 65 -3.65 -3.45 -1.73
C VAL A 65 -3.71 -4.86 -2.32
N TRP A 66 -4.51 -5.08 -3.37
CA TRP A 66 -4.69 -6.39 -4.00
C TRP A 66 -3.49 -6.82 -4.87
N PHE A 67 -2.43 -6.01 -4.90
CA PHE A 67 -1.15 -6.40 -5.49
C PHE A 67 -0.52 -7.58 -4.76
N SER A 68 -0.73 -7.69 -3.45
CA SER A 68 -0.39 -8.89 -2.69
C SER A 68 -1.51 -9.94 -2.79
N ASN A 69 -1.12 -11.20 -2.92
CA ASN A 69 -2.02 -12.35 -3.00
C ASN A 69 -1.39 -13.54 -2.23
N PRO A 70 -2.15 -14.60 -1.91
CA PRO A 70 -1.63 -15.72 -1.11
C PRO A 70 -0.33 -16.34 -1.63
N LEU A 71 -0.05 -16.22 -2.93
CA LEU A 71 1.18 -16.71 -3.55
C LEU A 71 2.35 -15.72 -3.39
N THR A 72 2.10 -14.41 -3.45
CA THR A 72 3.16 -13.38 -3.34
C THR A 72 3.47 -12.98 -1.90
N ILE A 73 2.52 -13.15 -0.97
CA ILE A 73 2.69 -12.80 0.45
C ILE A 73 3.92 -13.50 1.07
N PRO A 74 4.14 -14.82 0.93
CA PRO A 74 5.32 -15.48 1.48
C PRO A 74 6.63 -14.88 0.94
N LEU A 75 6.66 -14.49 -0.34
CA LEU A 75 7.83 -13.87 -0.96
C LEU A 75 8.10 -12.47 -0.40
N PHE A 76 7.07 -11.64 -0.25
CA PHE A 76 7.22 -10.31 0.34
C PHE A 76 7.65 -10.38 1.80
N TYR A 77 7.11 -11.34 2.56
CA TYR A 77 7.43 -11.50 3.98
C TYR A 77 8.87 -12.00 4.18
N LYS A 78 9.28 -13.02 3.41
CA LYS A 78 10.66 -13.51 3.42
C LYS A 78 11.64 -12.41 3.01
N GLY A 79 11.38 -11.71 1.91
CA GLY A 79 12.23 -10.61 1.47
C GLY A 79 12.29 -9.48 2.50
N SER A 80 11.16 -9.12 3.11
CA SER A 80 11.11 -8.09 4.15
C SER A 80 11.93 -8.49 5.38
N TYR A 81 11.85 -9.76 5.78
CA TYR A 81 12.66 -10.28 6.88
C TYR A 81 14.15 -10.24 6.54
N GLU A 82 14.57 -10.75 5.37
CA GLU A 82 15.97 -10.78 4.94
C GLU A 82 16.59 -9.39 4.85
N VAL A 83 15.86 -8.44 4.25
CA VAL A 83 16.29 -7.04 4.19
C VAL A 83 16.40 -6.45 5.60
N GLY A 84 15.39 -6.67 6.45
CA GLY A 84 15.41 -6.20 7.83
C GLY A 84 16.58 -6.73 8.64
N VAL A 85 16.80 -8.04 8.63
CA VAL A 85 17.91 -8.71 9.32
C VAL A 85 19.25 -8.21 8.81
N SER A 86 19.41 -7.98 7.50
CA SER A 86 20.65 -7.44 6.95
C SER A 86 21.00 -6.04 7.49
N ILE A 87 19.99 -5.27 7.88
CA ILE A 87 20.16 -3.92 8.45
C ILE A 87 20.52 -3.99 9.93
N PHE A 88 19.85 -4.85 10.69
CA PHE A 88 20.05 -4.95 12.13
C PHE A 88 21.20 -5.88 12.54
N GLY A 89 21.76 -6.66 11.60
CA GLY A 89 22.87 -7.58 11.85
C GLY A 89 22.52 -8.80 12.72
N ASN A 90 21.28 -8.85 13.23
CA ASN A 90 20.80 -9.92 14.09
C ASN A 90 19.93 -10.88 13.28
N SER A 91 20.54 -11.98 12.85
CA SER A 91 19.78 -13.15 12.42
C SER A 91 19.22 -13.79 13.68
N ALA A 92 18.00 -13.43 14.08
CA ALA A 92 17.38 -14.11 15.20
C ALA A 92 17.27 -15.59 14.80
N PRO A 93 18.03 -16.50 15.43
CA PRO A 93 17.92 -17.91 15.09
C PRO A 93 16.49 -18.31 15.44
N PHE A 94 15.79 -19.01 14.56
CA PHE A 94 14.68 -19.83 14.99
C PHE A 94 15.27 -20.95 15.84
N SER A 95 15.65 -20.66 17.09
CA SER A 95 16.03 -21.70 18.05
C SER A 95 14.78 -22.50 18.34
N THR A 96 14.89 -23.82 18.34
CA THR A 96 13.78 -24.72 18.66
C THR A 96 13.51 -24.80 20.17
N GLU A 97 14.38 -24.20 20.97
CA GLU A 97 14.34 -24.20 22.42
C GLU A 97 14.15 -22.75 22.88
N TYR A 98 12.98 -22.48 23.48
CA TYR A 98 12.68 -21.24 24.20
C TYR A 98 12.42 -21.63 25.64
N GLU A 99 13.21 -21.09 26.56
CA GLU A 99 13.12 -21.41 27.99
C GLU A 99 11.94 -20.66 28.64
N SER A 100 11.44 -19.59 28.00
CA SER A 100 10.35 -18.78 28.54
C SER A 100 9.45 -18.14 27.49
N ILE A 101 8.21 -17.82 27.91
CA ILE A 101 7.27 -17.01 27.10
C ILE A 101 7.85 -15.61 26.77
N LEU A 102 8.67 -15.07 27.66
CA LEU A 102 9.29 -13.76 27.46
C LEU A 102 10.32 -13.79 26.32
N GLU A 103 11.08 -14.86 26.20
CA GLU A 103 12.00 -15.05 25.07
C GLU A 103 11.25 -15.19 23.74
N LEU A 104 10.13 -15.93 23.73
CA LEU A 104 9.28 -16.05 22.55
C LEU A 104 8.70 -14.67 22.13
N LEU A 105 8.25 -13.86 23.09
CA LEU A 105 7.75 -12.52 22.82
C LEU A 105 8.83 -11.57 22.31
N LYS A 106 10.05 -11.65 22.85
CA LYS A 106 11.21 -10.88 22.38
C LYS A 106 11.57 -11.25 20.94
N LEU A 107 11.65 -12.54 20.65
CA LEU A 107 11.87 -13.01 19.28
C LEU A 107 10.78 -12.51 18.33
N GLY A 108 9.51 -12.62 18.72
CA GLY A 108 8.39 -12.13 17.93
C GLY A 108 8.48 -10.63 17.65
N ALA A 109 8.89 -9.84 18.64
CA ALA A 109 9.12 -8.41 18.49
C ALA A 109 10.28 -8.11 17.52
N ASP A 110 11.42 -8.79 17.67
CA ASP A 110 12.59 -8.59 16.81
C ASP A 110 12.29 -8.94 15.35
N VAL A 111 11.62 -10.07 15.12
CA VAL A 111 11.16 -10.49 13.79
C VAL A 111 10.19 -9.45 13.21
N THR A 112 9.23 -8.98 14.01
CA THR A 112 8.24 -7.98 13.56
C THR A 112 8.94 -6.67 13.17
N ILE A 113 9.89 -6.19 13.98
CA ILE A 113 10.65 -4.97 13.70
C ILE A 113 11.46 -5.13 12.41
N ALA A 114 12.20 -6.24 12.27
CA ALA A 114 12.97 -6.52 11.06
C ALA A 114 12.07 -6.53 9.82
N MET A 115 10.94 -7.23 9.86
CA MET A 115 10.02 -7.31 8.74
C MET A 115 9.39 -5.96 8.41
N ILE A 116 9.00 -5.14 9.41
CA ILE A 116 8.46 -3.80 9.15
C ILE A 116 9.52 -2.94 8.45
N THR A 117 10.75 -2.93 8.95
CA THR A 117 11.85 -2.16 8.37
C THR A 117 12.14 -2.59 6.94
N GLY A 118 12.31 -3.89 6.69
CA GLY A 118 12.56 -4.39 5.34
C GLY A 118 11.37 -4.23 4.41
N GLY A 119 10.14 -4.35 4.92
CA GLY A 119 8.91 -4.14 4.15
C GLY A 119 8.73 -2.69 3.70
N ILE A 120 9.09 -1.72 4.54
CA ILE A 120 9.12 -0.30 4.16
C ILE A 120 10.10 -0.11 3.00
N ILE A 121 11.30 -0.66 3.08
CA ILE A 121 12.34 -0.51 2.06
C ILE A 121 11.92 -1.17 0.74
N LEU A 122 11.48 -2.43 0.81
CA LEU A 122 11.02 -3.19 -0.36
C LEU A 122 9.77 -2.58 -1.00
N GLY A 123 8.90 -1.94 -0.22
CA GLY A 123 7.69 -1.31 -0.72
C GLY A 123 7.92 -0.03 -1.53
N ILE A 124 9.05 0.67 -1.33
CA ILE A 124 9.33 1.98 -1.98
C ILE A 124 9.34 1.84 -3.51
N LEU A 125 10.16 0.93 -4.04
CA LEU A 125 10.31 0.74 -5.49
C LEU A 125 8.98 0.38 -6.20
N PRO A 126 8.23 -0.65 -5.79
CA PRO A 126 6.95 -0.98 -6.40
C PRO A 126 5.91 0.11 -6.20
N GLY A 127 5.89 0.82 -5.06
CA GLY A 127 5.03 1.99 -4.85
C GLY A 127 5.33 3.12 -5.84
N ILE A 128 6.59 3.48 -6.02
CA ILE A 128 7.02 4.50 -7.01
C ILE A 128 6.66 4.05 -8.43
N ALA A 129 6.93 2.78 -8.77
CA ALA A 129 6.59 2.24 -10.09
C ALA A 129 5.07 2.32 -10.35
N ALA A 130 4.25 1.93 -9.36
CA ALA A 130 2.80 2.01 -9.43
C ALA A 130 2.31 3.45 -9.64
N TYR A 131 2.90 4.43 -8.95
CA TYR A 131 2.61 5.85 -9.19
C TYR A 131 2.79 6.22 -10.66
N PHE A 132 3.98 6.00 -11.22
CA PHE A 132 4.29 6.42 -12.58
C PHE A 132 3.47 5.67 -13.63
N ILE A 133 3.24 4.37 -13.44
CA ILE A 133 2.43 3.54 -14.33
C ILE A 133 0.99 4.05 -14.34
N THR A 134 0.36 4.20 -13.18
CA THR A 134 -1.02 4.67 -13.07
C THR A 134 -1.17 6.09 -13.61
N HIS A 135 -0.23 6.98 -13.29
CA HIS A 135 -0.23 8.36 -13.77
C HIS A 135 -0.19 8.43 -15.31
N ARG A 136 0.72 7.67 -15.94
CA ARG A 136 0.84 7.59 -17.41
C ARG A 136 -0.41 7.01 -18.07
N ILE A 137 -1.01 5.98 -17.49
CA ILE A 137 -2.24 5.37 -18.01
C ILE A 137 -3.38 6.39 -17.97
N PHE A 138 -3.61 7.05 -16.84
CA PHE A 138 -4.71 8.01 -16.68
C PHE A 138 -4.56 9.25 -17.56
N ILE A 139 -3.34 9.76 -17.75
CA ILE A 139 -3.09 10.85 -18.71
C ILE A 139 -3.46 10.41 -20.13
N LYS A 140 -3.01 9.23 -20.58
CA LYS A 140 -3.33 8.73 -21.93
C LYS A 140 -4.83 8.53 -22.14
N LEU A 141 -5.52 7.99 -21.13
CA LEU A 141 -6.99 7.81 -21.17
C LEU A 141 -7.71 9.17 -21.24
N ARG A 142 -7.24 10.20 -20.54
CA ARG A 142 -7.80 11.55 -20.58
C ARG A 142 -7.62 12.22 -21.94
N LEU A 143 -6.43 12.10 -22.54
CA LEU A 143 -6.15 12.65 -23.88
C LEU A 143 -7.03 12.00 -24.96
N ARG A 144 -7.21 10.67 -24.91
CA ARG A 144 -8.10 9.93 -25.84
C ARG A 144 -9.58 10.31 -25.72
N LYS A 145 -10.03 10.69 -24.52
CA LYS A 145 -11.42 11.13 -24.31
C LYS A 145 -11.64 12.54 -24.87
N LYS A 146 -10.63 13.41 -24.82
CA LYS A 146 -10.69 14.78 -25.37
C LYS A 146 -10.61 14.82 -26.90
N SER A 147 -9.97 13.82 -27.53
CA SER A 147 -9.90 13.72 -29.01
C SER A 147 -11.11 13.04 -29.65
N ARG A 148 -12.07 12.55 -28.85
CA ARG A 148 -13.33 11.91 -29.30
C ARG A 148 -14.54 12.83 -29.13
N ILE A 149 -14.34 14.06 -28.66
CA ILE A 149 -15.33 15.14 -28.51
C ILE A 149 -14.90 16.23 -29.48
#